data_AF-A0A374VEP1-F1
#
_entry.id   AF-A0A374VEP1-F1
#
_cell.length_a   1.000
_cell.length_b   1.000
_cell.length_c   1.000
_cell.angle_alpha   90.00
_cell.angle_beta   90.00
_cell.angle_gamma   90.00
#
_symmetry.space_group_name_H-M   'P 1'
#
loop_
_entity.id
_entity.type
_entity.pdbx_description
1 polymer ?
#
loop_
_entity_poly.entity_id
_entity_poly.type
_entity_poly.pdbx_seq_one_letter_code
_entity_poly.pdbx_strand_id
1 'polypeptide(L)'
;LFMGEDENRKLDERARAFLTRGVTGDTDINIIDTAEFAIPGLDDEFRVIVSPWILTVLVTDRLARYYETVTKHNLKYRRYYHQFDY
;
A
#
# COMPACT_ATOMS: atom_id res chain seq x y z
N LEU A 1 -1.70 0.03 6.90
CA LEU A 1 -3.07 -0.18 6.40
C LEU A 1 -3.17 0.42 5.00
N PHE A 2 -3.63 -0.36 4.03
CA PHE A 2 -3.97 0.13 2.71
C PHE A 2 -5.49 0.29 2.64
N MET A 3 -5.97 1.44 2.21
CA MET A 3 -7.40 1.71 2.08
C MET A 3 -7.75 1.91 0.61
N GLY A 4 -8.64 1.06 0.10
CA GLY A 4 -9.16 1.11 -1.26
C GLY A 4 -10.41 1.97 -1.38
N GLU A 5 -10.99 1.98 -2.56
CA GLU A 5 -12.23 2.71 -2.88
C GLU A 5 -13.36 1.78 -3.38
N ASP A 6 -13.26 0.48 -3.06
CA ASP A 6 -14.27 -0.52 -3.40
C ASP A 6 -15.41 -0.61 -2.36
N GLU A 7 -16.34 -1.54 -2.56
CA GLU A 7 -17.46 -1.79 -1.66
C GLU A 7 -17.03 -2.17 -0.22
N ASN A 8 -15.78 -2.58 -0.04
CA ASN A 8 -15.21 -3.00 1.23
C ASN A 8 -14.54 -1.86 2.00
N ARG A 9 -14.53 -0.62 1.49
CA ARG A 9 -13.94 0.55 2.17
C ARG A 9 -14.39 0.72 3.63
N LYS A 10 -15.62 0.33 3.96
CA LYS A 10 -16.12 0.35 5.36
C LYS A 10 -15.34 -0.58 6.29
N LEU A 11 -14.80 -1.68 5.78
CA LEU A 11 -13.92 -2.57 6.53
C LEU A 11 -12.57 -1.91 6.80
N ASP A 12 -12.02 -1.20 5.82
CA ASP A 12 -10.78 -0.44 5.97
C ASP A 12 -10.93 0.69 7.00
N GLU A 13 -12.05 1.43 6.94
CA GLU A 13 -12.37 2.49 7.90
C GLU A 13 -12.50 1.93 9.33
N ARG A 14 -13.12 0.75 9.48
CA ARG A 14 -13.20 0.05 10.78
C ARG A 14 -11.81 -0.34 11.29
N ALA A 15 -10.94 -0.86 10.42
CA ALA A 15 -9.57 -1.20 10.78
C ALA A 15 -8.77 0.05 11.18
N ARG A 16 -8.88 1.15 10.40
CA ARG A 16 -8.29 2.45 10.73
C ARG A 16 -8.72 2.93 12.10
N ALA A 17 -10.03 2.96 12.37
CA ALA A 17 -10.57 3.40 13.64
C ALA A 17 -10.05 2.57 14.83
N PHE A 18 -9.90 1.25 14.67
CA PHE A 18 -9.32 0.40 15.69
C PHE A 18 -7.84 0.73 15.94
N LEU A 19 -7.03 0.81 14.87
CA LEU A 19 -5.60 1.12 14.95
C LEU A 19 -5.35 2.49 15.58
N THR A 20 -6.12 3.51 15.22
CA THR A 20 -5.91 4.89 15.69
C THR A 20 -6.53 5.19 17.06
N ARG A 21 -7.24 4.23 17.69
CA ARG A 21 -7.86 4.43 19.01
C ARG A 21 -6.85 4.46 20.15
N GLY A 22 -5.60 4.06 19.90
CA GLY A 22 -4.54 3.99 20.92
C GLY A 22 -4.62 2.77 21.84
N VAL A 23 -5.53 1.83 21.56
CA VAL A 23 -5.72 0.61 22.40
C VAL A 23 -4.70 -0.49 22.10
N THR A 24 -4.00 -0.41 20.96
CA THR A 24 -2.98 -1.39 20.58
C THR A 24 -1.60 -1.04 21.14
N GLY A 25 -1.36 0.22 21.51
CA GLY A 25 -0.05 0.73 21.95
C GLY A 25 0.94 0.96 20.80
N ASP A 26 0.54 0.71 19.55
CA ASP A 26 1.39 0.92 18.38
C ASP A 26 1.62 2.42 18.14
N THR A 27 2.85 2.78 17.77
CA THR A 27 3.25 4.18 17.51
C THR A 27 3.67 4.43 16.07
N ASP A 28 3.78 3.36 15.27
CA ASP A 28 4.35 3.32 13.92
C ASP A 28 3.31 2.88 12.86
N ILE A 29 2.05 3.27 13.08
CA ILE A 29 0.96 2.98 12.17
C ILE A 29 1.09 3.84 10.90
N ASN A 30 1.28 3.19 9.76
CA ASN A 30 1.25 3.83 8.45
C ASN A 30 -0.07 3.51 7.73
N ILE A 31 -0.77 4.54 7.29
CA ILE A 31 -2.02 4.44 6.52
C ILE A 31 -1.77 5.03 5.13
N ILE A 32 -2.09 4.27 4.09
CA ILE A 32 -2.12 4.75 2.71
C ILE A 32 -3.56 4.68 2.25
N ASP A 33 -4.21 5.83 2.17
CA ASP A 33 -5.58 5.96 1.65
C ASP A 33 -5.53 6.45 0.20
N THR A 34 -6.02 5.63 -0.71
CA THR A 34 -6.02 5.93 -2.15
C THR A 34 -6.87 7.15 -2.50
N ALA A 35 -7.86 7.48 -1.67
CA ALA A 35 -8.68 8.67 -1.82
C ALA A 35 -7.90 9.99 -1.63
N GLU A 36 -6.71 9.96 -1.00
CA GLU A 36 -5.85 11.15 -0.84
C GLU A 36 -5.16 11.57 -2.16
N PHE A 37 -5.22 10.73 -3.20
CA PHE A 37 -4.55 10.94 -4.48
C PHE A 37 -5.55 11.36 -5.55
N ALA A 38 -5.46 12.62 -5.98
CA ALA A 38 -6.27 13.17 -7.05
C ALA A 38 -5.86 12.59 -8.42
N ILE A 39 -6.85 12.30 -9.27
CA ILE A 39 -6.64 11.89 -10.67
C ILE A 39 -7.48 12.84 -11.54
N PRO A 40 -6.89 13.96 -12.00
CA PRO A 40 -7.61 14.92 -12.82
C PRO A 40 -8.16 14.28 -14.09
N GLY A 41 -9.46 14.49 -14.35
CA GLY A 41 -10.14 13.96 -15.54
C GLY A 41 -10.64 12.52 -15.44
N LEU A 42 -10.57 11.90 -14.25
CA LEU A 42 -11.22 10.62 -13.98
C LEU A 42 -12.53 10.86 -13.20
N ASP A 43 -13.63 10.31 -13.68
CA ASP A 43 -14.90 10.34 -12.94
C ASP A 43 -14.81 9.44 -11.69
N ASP A 44 -15.44 9.88 -10.60
CA ASP A 44 -15.35 9.22 -9.29
C ASP A 44 -15.82 7.76 -9.34
N GLU A 45 -16.79 7.43 -10.22
CA GLU A 45 -17.30 6.06 -10.36
C GLU A 45 -16.23 5.05 -10.81
N PHE A 46 -15.19 5.49 -11.51
CA PHE A 46 -14.11 4.63 -11.98
C PHE A 46 -12.96 4.50 -10.97
N ARG A 47 -12.98 5.27 -9.87
CA ARG A 47 -11.90 5.23 -8.87
C ARG A 47 -11.76 3.88 -8.20
N VAL A 48 -12.85 3.12 -8.05
CA VAL A 48 -12.81 1.74 -7.56
C VAL A 48 -11.85 0.86 -8.38
N ILE A 49 -11.84 1.03 -9.71
CA ILE A 49 -11.00 0.26 -10.64
C ILE A 49 -9.52 0.68 -10.51
N VAL A 50 -9.27 1.97 -10.32
CA VAL A 50 -7.92 2.55 -10.36
C VAL A 50 -7.24 2.55 -8.98
N SER A 51 -7.99 2.50 -7.89
CA SER A 51 -7.43 2.51 -6.52
C SER A 51 -6.34 1.45 -6.28
N PRO A 52 -6.43 0.19 -6.79
CA PRO A 52 -5.34 -0.78 -6.65
C PRO A 52 -4.08 -0.40 -7.45
N TRP A 53 -4.22 0.33 -8.56
CA TRP A 53 -3.09 0.83 -9.35
C TRP A 53 -2.37 1.97 -8.64
N ILE A 54 -3.12 2.87 -7.96
CA ILE A 54 -2.53 3.88 -7.07
C ILE A 54 -1.65 3.19 -6.01
N LEU A 55 -2.18 2.17 -5.32
CA LEU A 55 -1.42 1.37 -4.36
C LEU A 55 -0.18 0.72 -4.99
N THR A 56 -0.32 0.16 -6.20
CA THR A 56 0.80 -0.46 -6.91
C THR A 56 1.95 0.52 -7.12
N VAL A 57 1.67 1.73 -7.62
CA VAL A 57 2.72 2.75 -7.83
C VAL A 57 3.35 3.20 -6.52
N LEU A 58 2.54 3.41 -5.47
CA LEU A 58 3.05 3.85 -4.17
C LEU A 58 3.93 2.80 -3.50
N VAL A 59 3.51 1.52 -3.52
CA VAL A 59 4.14 0.46 -2.73
C VAL A 59 5.21 -0.28 -3.53
N THR A 60 4.89 -0.72 -4.74
CA THR A 60 5.79 -1.59 -5.53
C THR A 60 6.91 -0.82 -6.22
N ASP A 61 6.69 0.46 -6.53
CA ASP A 61 7.72 1.33 -7.10
C ASP A 61 8.36 2.20 -6.01
N ARG A 62 7.64 3.21 -5.50
CA ARG A 62 8.23 4.23 -4.62
C ARG A 62 8.75 3.65 -3.31
N LEU A 63 7.89 2.99 -2.53
CA LEU A 63 8.26 2.47 -1.22
C LEU A 63 9.37 1.41 -1.33
N ALA A 64 9.25 0.48 -2.28
CA ALA A 64 10.25 -0.56 -2.51
C ALA A 64 11.66 0.01 -2.78
N ARG A 65 11.77 1.08 -3.58
CA ARG A 65 13.06 1.73 -3.87
C ARG A 65 13.67 2.43 -2.65
N TYR A 66 12.85 3.06 -1.83
CA TYR A 66 13.34 3.63 -0.57
C TYR A 66 13.79 2.54 0.40
N TYR A 67 13.04 1.45 0.52
CA TYR A 67 13.45 0.29 1.33
C TYR A 67 14.78 -0.31 0.86
N GLU A 68 14.96 -0.52 -0.45
CA GLU A 68 16.24 -0.95 -1.05
C GLU A 68 17.39 0.00 -0.67
N THR A 69 17.14 1.30 -0.74
CA THR A 69 18.14 2.34 -0.41
C THR A 69 18.55 2.32 1.06
N VAL A 70 17.59 2.12 1.97
CA VAL A 70 17.84 2.13 3.42
C VAL A 70 18.45 0.82 3.89
N THR A 71 17.89 -0.31 3.47
CA THR A 71 18.34 -1.65 3.88
C THR A 71 19.63 -2.10 3.20
N LYS A 72 20.02 -1.43 2.10
CA LYS A 72 21.12 -1.84 1.21
C LYS A 72 20.93 -3.23 0.63
N HIS A 73 19.68 -3.68 0.53
CA HIS A 73 19.31 -4.97 -0.05
C HIS A 73 18.69 -4.78 -1.44
N ASN A 74 19.41 -5.22 -2.47
CA ASN A 74 18.99 -5.03 -3.87
C ASN A 74 17.70 -5.81 -4.19
N LEU A 75 16.72 -5.17 -4.83
CA LEU A 75 15.43 -5.76 -5.21
C LEU A 75 15.52 -6.90 -6.23
N LYS A 76 16.65 -7.05 -6.92
CA LYS A 76 16.95 -8.16 -7.84
C LYS A 76 17.64 -9.33 -7.15
N TYR A 77 18.17 -9.15 -5.94
CA TYR A 77 18.87 -10.22 -5.24
C TYR A 77 17.91 -11.36 -4.89
N ARG A 78 18.32 -12.60 -5.14
CA ARG A 78 17.57 -13.81 -4.78
C ARG A 78 18.55 -14.83 -4.20
N ARG A 79 18.18 -15.46 -3.07
CA ARG A 79 18.94 -16.59 -2.48
C ARG A 79 18.55 -17.94 -3.08
N TYR A 80 17.28 -18.08 -3.46
CA TYR A 80 16.70 -19.35 -3.91
C TYR A 80 15.98 -19.21 -5.25
N TYR A 81 15.09 -18.22 -5.39
CA TYR A 81 14.31 -18.02 -6.62
C TYR A 81 15.20 -17.88 -7.87
N HIS A 82 15.08 -18.81 -8.82
CA HIS A 82 15.89 -18.97 -10.03
C HIS A 82 17.41 -19.11 -9.81
N GLN A 83 17.86 -19.69 -8.68
CA GLN A 83 19.30 -19.88 -8.41
C GLN A 83 19.76 -21.34 -8.58
N PHE A 84 18.84 -22.30 -8.63
CA PHE A 84 19.09 -23.73 -8.85
C PHE A 84 17.80 -24.40 -9.36
N ASP A 85 17.89 -25.67 -9.76
CA ASP A 85 16.74 -26.46 -10.23
C ASP A 85 15.85 -26.86 -9.04
N TYR A 86 14.57 -26.46 -9.08
CA TYR A 86 13.54 -26.76 -8.09
C TYR A 86 12.13 -26.70 -8.70
#